data_AF-A0A517SUW4-F1
#
_entry.id   AF-A0A517SUW4-F1
#
_cell.length_a   1.000
_cell.length_b   1.000
_cell.length_c   1.000
_cell.angle_alpha   90.00
_cell.angle_beta   90.00
_cell.angle_gamma   90.00
#
_symmetry.space_group_name_H-M   'P 1'
#
loop_
_entity.id
_entity.type
_entity.pdbx_description
1 polymer ?
#
loop_
_entity_poly.entity_id
_entity_poly.type
_entity_poly.pdbx_seq_one_letter_code
_entity_poly.pdbx_strand_id
1 'polypeptide(L)'
;MFAPEGWPTAACSPKNVRQIRTTDAGQARLPADGARGWPEQQPNRGPPAADIQLITLLIALLIALLIALLIAQRIAILAPTIQPPTLASETIMQTRMLWIVLSFIAATCLTLLPLGEAQAESASGRWKGGWYSNSTGHKRPMRAKIWKVDQNNYRAVFVGRFAKVVPFAYPARLQRVPGSNVYRSATRLPLLGQYQMNATIKGRQFNASYSSKRDRGGFRMSRR
;
A
#
# COMPACT_ATOMS: atom_id res chain seq x y z
N MET A 1 14.31 11.69 24.15
CA MET A 1 14.07 10.29 23.73
C MET A 1 13.35 9.60 24.89
N PHE A 2 12.02 9.67 24.92
CA PHE A 2 11.21 9.21 26.06
C PHE A 2 10.35 8.01 25.65
N ALA A 3 10.49 6.91 26.38
CA ALA A 3 9.48 5.85 26.40
C ALA A 3 8.35 6.31 27.33
N PRO A 4 7.07 6.16 26.96
CA PRO A 4 5.99 6.44 27.91
C PRO A 4 6.01 5.38 29.00
N GLU A 5 6.16 5.85 30.25
CA GLU A 5 5.94 5.08 31.47
C GLU A 5 4.53 4.50 31.48
N GLY A 6 4.39 3.26 31.99
CA GLY A 6 3.08 2.63 32.22
C GLY A 6 2.89 1.21 31.65
N TRP A 7 3.94 0.52 31.21
CA TRP A 7 3.83 -0.90 30.85
C TRP A 7 4.67 -1.77 31.78
N PRO A 8 4.12 -2.88 32.33
CA PRO A 8 4.88 -3.79 33.16
C PRO A 8 6.02 -4.40 32.33
N THR A 9 7.24 -4.06 32.70
CA THR A 9 8.44 -4.82 32.32
C THR A 9 8.29 -6.21 32.91
N ALA A 10 7.81 -7.17 32.11
CA ALA A 10 7.93 -8.58 32.43
C ALA A 10 9.43 -8.92 32.40
N ALA A 11 10.07 -8.79 33.56
CA ALA A 11 11.41 -9.29 33.80
C ALA A 11 11.39 -10.82 33.63
N CYS A 12 12.03 -11.32 32.57
CA CYS A 12 12.41 -12.72 32.50
C CYS A 12 13.45 -12.98 33.59
N SER A 13 13.01 -13.53 34.72
CA SER A 13 13.88 -14.11 35.75
C SER A 13 14.52 -15.40 35.20
N PRO A 14 15.85 -15.53 35.16
CA PRO A 14 16.51 -16.78 34.81
C PRO A 14 16.68 -17.60 36.09
N LYS A 15 15.70 -18.44 36.42
CA LYS A 15 15.90 -19.51 37.41
C LYS A 15 15.32 -20.82 36.89
N ASN A 16 16.14 -21.86 36.95
CA ASN A 16 15.88 -23.27 36.67
C ASN A 16 15.86 -23.72 35.20
N VAL A 17 17.06 -23.80 34.61
CA VAL A 17 17.38 -24.85 33.64
C VAL A 17 17.54 -26.16 34.43
N ARG A 18 16.43 -26.88 34.63
CA ARG A 18 16.48 -28.28 35.05
C ARG A 18 16.54 -29.11 33.76
N GLN A 19 17.67 -29.75 33.52
CA GLN A 19 17.86 -30.67 32.40
C GLN A 19 16.80 -31.78 32.49
N ILE A 20 15.87 -31.82 31.53
CA ILE A 20 14.95 -32.94 31.35
C ILE A 20 15.68 -33.95 30.47
N ARG A 21 16.03 -35.09 31.08
CA ARG A 21 16.47 -36.30 30.39
C ARG A 21 15.43 -36.68 29.33
N THR A 22 15.91 -36.85 28.10
CA THR A 22 15.25 -37.60 27.04
C THR A 22 14.96 -39.01 27.52
N THR A 23 13.68 -39.38 27.59
CA THR A 23 13.24 -40.79 27.62
C THR A 23 12.13 -40.96 26.60
N ASP A 24 12.41 -41.89 25.70
CA ASP A 24 11.54 -42.74 24.90
C ASP A 24 10.41 -42.19 24.02
N ALA A 25 10.65 -42.45 22.73
CA ALA A 25 9.72 -42.82 21.68
C ALA A 25 8.34 -43.30 22.16
N GLY A 26 7.36 -42.41 22.02
CA GLY A 26 5.94 -42.74 21.97
C GLY A 26 5.31 -42.08 20.75
N GLN A 27 5.11 -42.86 19.68
CA GLN A 27 4.35 -42.47 18.49
C GLN A 27 2.90 -42.15 18.87
N ALA A 28 2.62 -40.88 19.18
CA ALA A 28 1.27 -40.37 19.29
C ALA A 28 0.76 -40.00 17.89
N ARG A 29 -0.14 -40.82 17.34
CA ARG A 29 -0.96 -40.46 16.17
C ARG A 29 -1.75 -39.18 16.50
N LEU A 30 -1.47 -38.12 15.75
CA LEU A 30 -2.27 -36.91 15.78
C LEU A 30 -3.58 -37.15 15.01
N PRO A 31 -4.74 -36.67 15.50
CA PRO A 31 -5.99 -36.73 14.77
C PRO A 31 -5.92 -35.83 13.52
N ALA A 32 -6.27 -36.43 12.39
CA ALA A 32 -6.28 -35.84 11.07
C ALA A 32 -7.55 -34.99 10.85
N ASP A 33 -7.81 -33.99 11.68
CA ASP A 33 -8.99 -33.13 11.52
C ASP A 33 -8.62 -31.65 11.55
N GLY A 34 -8.92 -30.96 10.43
CA GLY A 34 -8.97 -29.51 10.39
C GLY A 34 -8.00 -28.81 9.43
N ALA A 35 -7.55 -29.47 8.37
CA ALA A 35 -6.97 -28.78 7.22
C ALA A 35 -8.07 -28.06 6.41
N ARG A 36 -8.69 -27.02 6.99
CA ARG A 36 -9.32 -25.98 6.17
C ARG A 36 -8.19 -25.25 5.45
N GLY A 37 -7.90 -25.72 4.24
CA GLY A 37 -6.92 -25.13 3.35
C GLY A 37 -7.14 -23.63 3.25
N TRP A 38 -6.16 -22.85 3.68
CA TRP A 38 -6.11 -21.45 3.29
C TRP A 38 -5.97 -21.44 1.78
N PRO A 39 -6.81 -20.70 1.03
CA PRO A 39 -6.64 -20.62 -0.42
C PRO A 39 -5.21 -20.20 -0.72
N GLU A 40 -4.55 -21.01 -1.54
CA GLU A 40 -3.29 -20.72 -2.21
C GLU A 40 -3.48 -19.36 -2.90
N GLN A 41 -2.96 -18.28 -2.30
CA GLN A 41 -3.09 -16.95 -2.90
C GLN A 41 -2.10 -16.89 -4.04
N GLN A 42 -2.64 -16.76 -5.24
CA GLN A 42 -1.91 -16.39 -6.45
C GLN A 42 -0.96 -15.21 -6.15
N PRO A 43 0.25 -15.22 -6.73
CA PRO A 43 1.21 -14.13 -6.58
C PRO A 43 0.49 -12.83 -6.93
N ASN A 44 0.56 -11.89 -5.98
CA ASN A 44 0.00 -10.55 -6.05
C ASN A 44 0.59 -9.84 -7.27
N ARG A 45 0.01 -10.06 -8.46
CA ARG A 45 0.32 -9.28 -9.65
C ARG A 45 -0.09 -7.85 -9.29
N GLY A 46 0.87 -6.92 -9.38
CA GLY A 46 0.53 -5.50 -9.31
C GLY A 46 -0.57 -5.16 -10.31
N PRO A 47 -1.14 -3.94 -10.25
CA PRO A 47 -1.99 -3.48 -11.34
C PRO A 47 -1.26 -3.78 -12.66
N PRO A 48 -1.94 -4.39 -13.65
CA PRO A 48 -1.28 -4.77 -14.88
C PRO A 48 -0.58 -3.53 -15.44
N ALA A 49 0.67 -3.65 -15.85
CA ALA A 49 1.45 -2.53 -16.41
C ALA A 49 0.71 -1.82 -17.57
N ALA A 50 -0.31 -2.45 -18.14
CA ALA A 50 -1.26 -1.90 -19.09
C ALA A 50 -1.99 -0.64 -18.61
N ASP A 51 -2.34 -0.51 -17.32
CA ASP A 51 -3.14 0.65 -16.84
C ASP A 51 -2.33 1.95 -16.85
N ILE A 52 -1.03 1.89 -16.56
CA ILE A 52 -0.13 3.06 -16.57
C ILE A 52 0.23 3.46 -18.00
N GLN A 53 0.40 2.47 -18.88
CA GLN A 53 0.68 2.69 -20.31
C GLN A 53 -0.51 3.37 -21.00
N LEU A 54 -1.73 2.94 -20.71
CA LEU A 54 -2.95 3.52 -21.28
C LEU A 54 -3.14 4.99 -20.87
N ILE A 55 -2.90 5.31 -19.58
CA ILE A 55 -2.99 6.70 -19.09
C ILE A 55 -1.91 7.57 -19.75
N THR A 56 -0.68 7.08 -19.85
CA THR A 56 0.42 7.82 -20.51
C THR A 56 0.12 8.06 -22.00
N LEU A 57 -0.41 7.06 -22.70
CA LEU A 57 -0.84 7.16 -24.11
C LEU A 57 -1.97 8.17 -24.30
N LEU A 58 -2.98 8.16 -23.42
CA LEU A 58 -4.08 9.13 -23.45
C LEU A 58 -3.57 10.57 -23.27
N ILE A 59 -2.66 10.80 -22.32
CA ILE A 59 -2.06 12.13 -22.10
C ILE A 59 -1.26 12.58 -23.33
N ALA A 60 -0.43 11.69 -23.90
CA ALA A 60 0.36 12.00 -25.08
C ALA A 60 -0.51 12.34 -26.30
N LEU A 61 -1.61 11.61 -26.50
CA LEU A 61 -2.55 11.84 -27.59
C LEU A 61 -3.28 13.19 -27.45
N LEU A 62 -3.62 13.57 -26.22
CA LEU A 62 -4.27 14.83 -25.90
C LEU A 62 -3.33 16.03 -26.14
N ILE A 63 -2.06 15.91 -25.76
CA ILE A 63 -1.03 16.91 -26.05
C ILE A 63 -0.81 17.06 -27.56
N ALA A 64 -0.69 15.95 -28.29
CA ALA A 64 -0.51 15.96 -29.74
C ALA A 64 -1.69 16.63 -30.47
N LEU A 65 -2.93 16.34 -30.05
CA LEU A 65 -4.14 16.97 -30.59
C LEU A 65 -4.14 18.50 -30.37
N LEU A 66 -3.71 18.93 -29.18
CA LEU A 66 -3.67 20.35 -28.81
C LEU A 66 -2.63 21.12 -29.65
N ILE A 67 -1.45 20.51 -29.86
CA ILE A 67 -0.41 21.06 -30.74
C ILE A 67 -0.92 21.17 -32.18
N ALA A 68 -1.57 20.12 -32.70
CA ALA A 68 -2.14 20.11 -34.06
C ALA A 68 -3.18 21.23 -34.24
N LEU A 69 -4.04 21.46 -33.25
CA LEU A 69 -5.01 22.56 -33.27
C LEU A 69 -4.33 23.93 -33.33
N LEU A 70 -3.28 24.15 -32.51
CA LEU A 70 -2.53 25.40 -32.51
C LEU A 70 -1.83 25.67 -33.86
N ILE A 71 -1.30 24.61 -34.49
CA ILE A 71 -0.70 24.71 -35.83
C ILE A 71 -1.77 25.05 -36.88
N ALA A 72 -2.92 24.37 -36.86
CA ALA A 72 -4.02 24.66 -37.77
C ALA A 72 -4.52 26.11 -37.64
N GLN A 73 -4.59 26.63 -36.41
CA GLN A 73 -4.91 28.05 -36.16
C GLN A 73 -3.87 28.99 -36.78
N ARG A 74 -2.57 28.69 -36.65
CA ARG A 74 -1.51 29.49 -37.25
C ARG A 74 -1.58 29.52 -38.77
N ILE A 75 -1.87 28.38 -39.41
CA ILE A 75 -1.97 28.28 -40.86
C ILE A 75 -3.19 29.06 -41.38
N ALA A 76 -4.34 28.96 -40.68
CA ALA A 76 -5.53 29.71 -41.05
C ALA A 76 -5.33 31.23 -41.00
N ILE A 77 -4.44 31.73 -40.13
CA ILE A 77 -4.07 33.16 -40.06
C ILE A 77 -3.17 33.58 -41.24
N LEU A 78 -2.39 32.66 -41.79
CA LEU A 78 -1.42 32.93 -42.86
C LEU A 78 -2.00 32.75 -44.27
N ALA A 79 -3.20 32.18 -44.41
CA ALA A 79 -3.85 32.04 -45.70
C ALA A 79 -4.32 33.41 -46.23
N PRO A 80 -3.76 33.90 -47.36
CA PRO A 80 -4.22 35.15 -47.96
C PRO A 80 -5.63 34.93 -48.50
N THR A 81 -6.62 35.41 -47.75
CA THR A 81 -8.02 35.26 -48.12
C THR A 81 -8.37 36.36 -49.10
N ILE A 82 -8.43 36.04 -50.40
CA ILE A 82 -9.01 36.91 -51.42
C ILE A 82 -10.54 36.81 -51.24
N GLN A 83 -11.11 37.62 -50.35
CA GLN A 83 -12.56 37.69 -50.12
C GLN A 83 -13.12 39.08 -50.48
N PRO A 84 -14.32 39.14 -51.09
CA PRO A 84 -14.96 40.39 -51.45
C PRO A 84 -15.39 41.20 -50.20
N PRO A 85 -15.34 42.55 -50.27
CA PRO A 85 -15.15 43.42 -49.09
C PRO A 85 -16.36 43.64 -48.16
N THR A 86 -17.51 42.97 -48.31
CA THR A 86 -18.74 43.47 -47.66
C THR A 86 -19.47 42.53 -46.68
N LEU A 87 -19.05 41.27 -46.51
CA LEU A 87 -19.70 40.32 -45.58
C LEU A 87 -18.75 39.56 -44.63
N ALA A 88 -17.43 39.81 -44.72
CA ALA A 88 -16.42 39.02 -44.01
C ALA A 88 -16.11 39.53 -42.57
N SER A 89 -16.45 40.78 -42.24
CA SER A 89 -16.06 41.38 -40.96
C SER A 89 -16.78 40.75 -39.76
N GLU A 90 -18.06 40.38 -39.90
CA GLU A 90 -18.85 39.81 -38.81
C GLU A 90 -18.45 38.36 -38.48
N THR A 91 -18.23 37.54 -39.51
CA THR A 91 -17.88 36.12 -39.36
C THR A 91 -16.47 35.91 -38.82
N ILE A 92 -15.51 36.77 -39.18
CA ILE A 92 -14.14 36.73 -38.66
C ILE A 92 -14.10 37.10 -37.17
N MET A 93 -14.88 38.08 -36.72
CA MET A 93 -14.95 38.44 -35.30
C MET A 93 -15.63 37.36 -34.46
N GLN A 94 -16.73 36.78 -34.95
CA GLN A 94 -17.43 35.67 -34.26
C GLN A 94 -16.54 34.45 -34.08
N THR A 95 -15.80 34.06 -35.13
CA THR A 95 -14.94 32.88 -35.09
C THR A 95 -13.81 33.06 -34.07
N ARG A 96 -13.19 34.25 -34.02
CA ARG A 96 -12.12 34.54 -33.06
C ARG A 96 -12.62 34.58 -31.61
N MET A 97 -13.79 35.15 -31.35
CA MET A 97 -14.40 35.14 -30.01
C MET A 97 -14.73 33.71 -29.55
N LEU A 98 -15.29 32.87 -30.43
CA LEU A 98 -15.63 31.48 -30.10
C LEU A 98 -14.40 30.68 -29.65
N TRP A 99 -13.27 30.81 -30.36
CA TRP A 99 -12.04 30.12 -30.01
C TRP A 99 -11.42 30.61 -28.69
N ILE A 100 -11.51 31.91 -28.41
CA ILE A 100 -11.06 32.47 -27.13
C ILE A 100 -11.89 31.88 -25.98
N VAL A 101 -13.22 31.89 -26.11
CA VAL A 101 -14.14 31.35 -25.11
C VAL A 101 -13.90 29.84 -24.90
N LEU A 102 -13.75 29.07 -25.97
CA LEU A 102 -13.42 27.63 -25.89
C LEU A 102 -12.08 27.38 -25.20
N SER A 103 -11.06 28.22 -25.47
CA SER A 103 -9.75 28.11 -24.81
C SER A 103 -9.84 28.42 -23.31
N PHE A 104 -10.61 29.44 -22.93
CA PHE A 104 -10.88 29.75 -21.52
C PHE A 104 -11.65 28.62 -20.84
N ILE A 105 -12.69 28.07 -21.48
CA ILE A 105 -13.44 26.93 -20.95
C ILE A 105 -12.53 25.70 -20.78
N ALA A 106 -11.69 25.39 -21.77
CA ALA A 106 -10.76 24.26 -21.68
C ALA A 106 -9.72 24.46 -20.57
N ALA A 107 -9.15 25.66 -20.43
CA ALA A 107 -8.22 25.98 -19.35
C ALA A 107 -8.89 25.89 -17.96
N THR A 108 -10.13 26.36 -17.85
CA THR A 108 -10.92 26.28 -16.61
C THR A 108 -11.31 24.84 -16.29
N CYS A 109 -11.68 24.03 -17.28
CA CYS A 109 -11.93 22.59 -17.09
C CYS A 109 -10.67 21.84 -16.67
N LEU A 110 -9.49 22.21 -17.20
CA LEU A 110 -8.22 21.60 -16.84
C LEU A 110 -7.80 21.90 -15.40
N THR A 111 -8.13 23.09 -14.87
CA THR A 111 -7.89 23.43 -13.45
C THR A 111 -8.92 22.82 -12.50
N LEU A 112 -10.11 22.48 -13.00
CA LEU A 112 -11.16 21.80 -12.25
C LEU A 112 -11.00 20.27 -12.22
N LEU A 113 -10.03 19.70 -12.94
CA LEU A 113 -9.71 18.28 -12.81
C LEU A 113 -9.16 18.04 -11.39
N PRO A 114 -9.83 17.21 -10.57
CA PRO A 114 -9.28 16.85 -9.30
C PRO A 114 -7.99 16.07 -9.57
N LEU A 115 -6.83 16.63 -9.18
CA LEU A 115 -5.67 15.82 -8.86
C LEU A 115 -6.10 14.96 -7.68
N GLY A 116 -6.66 13.79 -7.99
CA GLY A 116 -6.94 12.78 -7.00
C GLY A 116 -5.62 12.34 -6.42
N GLU A 117 -5.15 13.02 -5.37
CA GLU A 117 -4.22 12.39 -4.44
C GLU A 117 -4.92 11.10 -4.03
N ALA A 118 -4.36 9.96 -4.45
CA ALA A 118 -4.82 8.66 -4.01
C ALA A 118 -4.71 8.67 -2.48
N GLN A 119 -5.83 9.00 -1.82
CA GLN A 119 -5.90 9.25 -0.40
C GLN A 119 -5.78 7.88 0.26
N ALA A 120 -4.53 7.47 0.48
CA ALA A 120 -4.26 6.16 0.99
C ALA A 120 -4.86 6.03 2.38
N GLU A 121 -5.56 4.92 2.55
CA GLU A 121 -6.29 4.63 3.76
C GLU A 121 -5.33 4.52 4.96
N SER A 122 -5.71 5.13 6.08
CA SER A 122 -4.86 5.09 7.27
C SER A 122 -4.73 3.66 7.80
N ALA A 123 -3.49 3.25 8.07
CA ALA A 123 -3.21 1.98 8.75
C ALA A 123 -3.78 1.89 10.18
N SER A 124 -4.15 3.03 10.78
CA SER A 124 -4.59 3.13 12.17
C SER A 124 -5.84 2.29 12.43
N GLY A 125 -5.82 1.46 13.47
CA GLY A 125 -6.96 0.62 13.83
C GLY A 125 -6.58 -0.64 14.59
N ARG A 126 -7.60 -1.46 14.83
CA ARG A 126 -7.47 -2.80 15.40
C ARG A 126 -7.54 -3.83 14.27
N TRP A 127 -6.63 -4.78 14.31
CA TRP A 127 -6.49 -5.81 13.29
C TRP A 127 -6.53 -7.19 13.95
N LYS A 128 -7.15 -8.15 13.28
CA LYS A 128 -7.26 -9.54 13.73
C LYS A 128 -6.97 -10.47 12.56
N GLY A 129 -6.22 -11.54 12.80
CA GLY A 129 -5.97 -12.57 11.80
C GLY A 129 -4.96 -13.58 12.30
N GLY A 130 -3.95 -13.86 11.47
CA GLY A 130 -2.91 -14.82 11.79
C GLY A 130 -1.54 -14.45 11.23
N TRP A 131 -0.54 -15.16 11.73
CA TRP A 131 0.82 -15.18 11.21
C TRP A 131 1.18 -16.61 10.79
N TYR A 132 2.14 -16.72 9.88
CA TYR A 132 2.72 -17.99 9.48
C TYR A 132 4.23 -17.89 9.32
N SER A 133 4.92 -19.00 9.59
CA SER A 133 6.35 -19.22 9.34
C SER A 133 6.53 -20.24 8.23
N ASN A 134 7.40 -19.94 7.28
CA ASN A 134 7.79 -20.83 6.21
C ASN A 134 8.84 -21.85 6.68
N SER A 135 9.72 -21.46 7.61
CA SER A 135 10.78 -22.36 8.11
C SER A 135 10.25 -23.47 9.02
N THR A 136 9.17 -23.20 9.77
CA THR A 136 8.58 -24.19 10.70
C THR A 136 7.20 -24.69 10.26
N GLY A 137 6.61 -24.10 9.22
CA GLY A 137 5.23 -24.37 8.80
C GLY A 137 4.15 -23.90 9.80
N HIS A 138 4.54 -23.31 10.93
CA HIS A 138 3.60 -22.87 11.96
C HIS A 138 2.67 -21.78 11.45
N LYS A 139 1.39 -21.88 11.83
CA LYS A 139 0.35 -20.88 11.57
C LYS A 139 -0.44 -20.64 12.85
N ARG A 140 -0.52 -19.39 13.33
CA ARG A 140 -1.20 -19.09 14.61
C ARG A 140 -1.93 -17.74 14.57
N PRO A 141 -2.96 -17.55 15.43
CA PRO A 141 -3.66 -16.29 15.53
C PRO A 141 -2.74 -15.15 15.95
N MET A 142 -3.01 -13.97 15.38
CA MET A 142 -2.34 -12.72 15.72
C MET A 142 -3.34 -11.57 15.70
N ARG A 143 -3.07 -10.56 16.51
CA ARG A 143 -3.79 -9.28 16.55
C ARG A 143 -2.77 -8.17 16.44
N ALA A 144 -3.20 -7.04 15.90
CA ALA A 144 -2.41 -5.82 15.94
C ALA A 144 -3.27 -4.62 16.36
N LYS A 145 -2.63 -3.68 17.07
CA LYS A 145 -3.16 -2.33 17.25
C LYS A 145 -2.17 -1.39 16.58
N ILE A 146 -2.64 -0.60 15.63
CA ILE A 146 -1.83 0.35 14.86
C ILE A 146 -2.38 1.76 15.12
N TRP A 147 -1.49 2.74 15.30
CA TRP A 147 -1.87 4.14 15.41
C TRP A 147 -0.84 5.02 14.71
N LYS A 148 -1.35 6.07 14.05
CA LYS A 148 -0.56 7.09 13.37
C LYS A 148 0.24 7.91 14.38
N VAL A 149 1.50 8.17 14.06
CA VAL A 149 2.37 9.10 14.80
C VAL A 149 2.48 10.41 14.04
N ASP A 150 2.73 10.33 12.72
CA ASP A 150 2.76 11.47 11.81
C ASP A 150 2.31 11.03 10.40
N GLN A 151 2.52 11.86 9.37
CA GLN A 151 2.07 11.60 8.00
C GLN A 151 2.47 10.21 7.47
N ASN A 152 3.71 9.79 7.73
CA ASN A 152 4.28 8.56 7.16
C ASN A 152 4.74 7.56 8.23
N ASN A 153 4.75 7.91 9.51
CA ASN A 153 5.17 7.01 10.59
C ASN A 153 3.98 6.57 11.44
N TYR A 154 3.99 5.29 11.77
CA TYR A 154 2.99 4.62 12.58
C TYR A 154 3.69 3.76 13.64
N ARG A 155 3.00 3.55 14.75
CA ARG A 155 3.36 2.56 15.77
C ARG A 155 2.38 1.42 15.71
N ALA A 156 2.89 0.22 15.90
CA ALA A 156 2.10 -1.00 15.96
C ALA A 156 2.54 -1.83 17.16
N VAL A 157 1.58 -2.52 17.77
CA VAL A 157 1.86 -3.62 18.70
C VAL A 157 1.21 -4.86 18.14
N PHE A 158 2.02 -5.87 17.88
CA PHE A 158 1.60 -7.18 17.41
C PHE A 158 1.55 -8.12 18.59
N VAL A 159 0.44 -8.83 18.75
CA VAL A 159 0.21 -9.79 19.85
C VAL A 159 -0.23 -11.10 19.24
N GLY A 160 0.49 -12.18 19.55
CA GLY A 160 0.23 -13.50 19.00
C GLY A 160 0.66 -14.61 19.94
N ARG A 161 0.70 -15.83 19.40
CA ARG A 161 1.21 -17.02 20.10
C ARG A 161 2.19 -17.74 19.21
N PHE A 162 3.34 -18.10 19.77
CA PHE A 162 4.32 -19.00 19.22
C PHE A 162 4.03 -20.41 19.74
N ALA A 163 4.02 -21.41 18.86
CA ALA A 163 3.49 -22.74 19.15
C ALA A 163 2.07 -22.69 19.78
N LYS A 164 1.64 -23.74 20.49
CA LYS A 164 0.30 -23.81 21.11
C LYS A 164 0.19 -22.94 22.38
N VAL A 165 1.30 -22.63 23.04
CA VAL A 165 1.28 -22.11 24.43
C VAL A 165 2.03 -20.81 24.70
N VAL A 166 3.01 -20.39 23.89
CA VAL A 166 3.87 -19.25 24.27
C VAL A 166 3.29 -17.95 23.70
N PRO A 167 2.66 -17.06 24.51
CA PRO A 167 2.24 -15.77 24.01
C PRO A 167 3.46 -14.90 23.67
N PHE A 168 3.32 -14.03 22.68
CA PHE A 168 4.30 -12.97 22.41
C PHE A 168 3.58 -11.66 22.15
N ALA A 169 4.26 -10.57 22.49
CA ALA A 169 3.91 -9.24 22.05
C ALA A 169 5.19 -8.52 21.63
N TYR A 170 5.17 -7.81 20.51
CA TYR A 170 6.29 -6.95 20.15
C TYR A 170 5.82 -5.62 19.55
N PRO A 171 6.44 -4.50 19.97
CA PRO A 171 6.25 -3.21 19.35
C PRO A 171 7.01 -3.13 18.03
N ALA A 172 6.43 -2.44 17.05
CA ALA A 172 7.03 -2.18 15.76
C ALA A 172 6.75 -0.75 15.31
N ARG A 173 7.65 -0.22 14.49
CA ARG A 173 7.47 1.05 13.78
C ARG A 173 7.15 0.72 12.33
N LEU A 174 6.06 1.26 11.82
CA LEU A 174 5.70 1.11 10.41
C LEU A 174 5.92 2.46 9.71
N GLN A 175 6.74 2.43 8.67
CA GLN A 175 7.02 3.58 7.80
C GLN A 175 6.27 3.38 6.49
N ARG A 176 5.31 4.25 6.21
CA ARG A 176 4.57 4.26 4.96
C ARG A 176 5.49 4.75 3.85
N VAL A 177 5.51 4.02 2.74
CA VAL A 177 6.15 4.48 1.51
C VAL A 177 5.26 5.56 0.89
N PRO A 178 5.76 6.80 0.70
CA PRO A 178 4.97 7.92 0.19
C PRO A 178 4.23 7.56 -1.11
N GLY A 179 2.99 8.06 -1.25
CA GLY A 179 2.15 7.79 -2.43
C GLY A 179 1.66 6.35 -2.57
N SER A 180 1.88 5.48 -1.57
CA SER A 180 1.52 4.07 -1.68
C SER A 180 0.77 3.53 -0.45
N ASN A 181 0.29 2.30 -0.57
CA ASN A 181 -0.31 1.50 0.49
C ASN A 181 0.68 0.53 1.16
N VAL A 182 1.97 0.74 0.94
CA VAL A 182 3.06 -0.11 1.43
C VAL A 182 3.67 0.48 2.70
N TYR A 183 3.96 -0.38 3.66
CA TYR A 183 4.50 -0.04 4.97
C TYR A 183 5.71 -0.93 5.27
N ARG A 184 6.82 -0.33 5.67
CA ARG A 184 8.07 -1.02 6.01
C ARG A 184 8.29 -0.99 7.52
N SER A 185 8.83 -2.06 8.06
CA SER A 185 9.27 -2.13 9.45
C SER A 185 10.60 -2.84 9.53
N ALA A 186 11.50 -2.32 10.35
CA ALA A 186 12.75 -2.96 10.72
C ALA A 186 12.92 -2.85 12.24
N THR A 187 13.14 -3.98 12.90
CA THR A 187 13.41 -4.02 14.34
C THR A 187 14.29 -5.21 14.67
N ARG A 188 15.01 -5.15 15.81
CA ARG A 188 15.76 -6.29 16.32
C ARG A 188 14.92 -7.00 17.37
N LEU A 189 14.56 -8.25 17.12
CA LEU A 189 13.82 -9.10 18.05
C LEU A 189 14.81 -10.00 18.80
N PRO A 190 14.66 -10.23 20.12
CA PRO A 190 15.63 -10.97 20.92
C PRO A 190 15.97 -12.37 20.38
N LEU A 191 14.98 -13.11 19.89
CA LEU A 191 15.15 -14.49 19.41
C LEU A 191 15.25 -14.62 17.88
N LEU A 192 14.67 -13.67 17.14
CA LEU A 192 14.64 -13.70 15.67
C LEU A 192 15.78 -12.88 15.04
N GLY A 193 16.51 -12.09 15.85
CA GLY A 193 17.57 -11.22 15.38
C GLY A 193 17.01 -10.03 14.59
N GLN A 194 17.68 -9.67 13.50
CA GLN A 194 17.20 -8.61 12.61
C GLN A 194 15.91 -9.07 11.94
N TYR A 195 14.83 -8.35 12.18
CA TYR A 195 13.50 -8.62 11.64
C TYR A 195 13.10 -7.47 10.71
N GLN A 196 12.69 -7.82 9.50
CA GLN A 196 12.17 -6.89 8.51
C GLN A 196 10.78 -7.33 8.08
N MET A 197 9.89 -6.37 7.83
CA MET A 197 8.54 -6.62 7.36
C MET A 197 8.14 -5.59 6.29
N ASN A 198 7.50 -6.08 5.22
CA ASN A 198 6.81 -5.27 4.22
C ASN A 198 5.32 -5.61 4.28
N ALA A 199 4.48 -4.63 4.61
CA ALA A 199 3.05 -4.77 4.69
C ALA A 199 2.36 -3.94 3.61
N THR A 200 1.27 -4.46 3.05
CA THR A 200 0.35 -3.76 2.17
C THR A 200 -1.00 -3.70 2.85
N ILE A 201 -1.53 -2.49 2.99
CA ILE A 201 -2.85 -2.24 3.59
C ILE A 201 -3.77 -1.68 2.51
N LYS A 202 -4.80 -2.43 2.16
CA LYS A 202 -5.81 -2.03 1.17
C LYS A 202 -7.19 -2.32 1.75
N GLY A 203 -8.04 -1.29 1.89
CA GLY A 203 -9.34 -1.49 2.51
C GLY A 203 -9.20 -2.01 3.94
N ARG A 204 -9.97 -3.06 4.20
CA ARG A 204 -9.97 -3.77 5.47
C ARG A 204 -8.92 -4.87 5.58
N GLN A 205 -7.96 -4.97 4.65
CA GLN A 205 -6.96 -6.04 4.62
C GLN A 205 -5.57 -5.52 4.99
N PHE A 206 -4.89 -6.27 5.86
CA PHE A 206 -3.48 -6.10 6.19
C PHE A 206 -2.77 -7.40 5.81
N ASN A 207 -1.92 -7.33 4.80
CA ASN A 207 -1.10 -8.45 4.33
C ASN A 207 0.36 -8.06 4.44
N ALA A 208 1.18 -8.86 5.10
CA ALA A 208 2.60 -8.58 5.24
C ALA A 208 3.45 -9.80 4.99
N SER A 209 4.66 -9.59 4.47
CA SER A 209 5.74 -10.56 4.49
C SER A 209 6.81 -10.10 5.47
N TYR A 210 7.43 -11.06 6.17
CA TYR A 210 8.57 -10.80 7.02
C TYR A 210 9.76 -11.70 6.69
N SER A 211 10.94 -11.21 7.03
CA SER A 211 12.20 -11.95 6.95
C SER A 211 13.03 -11.68 8.20
N SER A 212 13.70 -12.71 8.67
CA SER A 212 14.65 -12.68 9.78
C SER A 212 15.82 -13.62 9.53
N LYS A 213 16.80 -13.66 10.44
CA LYS A 213 17.99 -14.52 10.27
C LYS A 213 17.64 -16.01 10.08
N ARG A 214 16.60 -16.49 10.75
CA ARG A 214 16.25 -17.93 10.82
C ARG A 214 14.84 -18.27 10.34
N ASP A 215 14.07 -17.29 9.89
CA ASP A 215 12.69 -17.50 9.51
C ASP A 215 12.19 -16.45 8.52
N ARG A 216 11.27 -16.86 7.67
CA ARG A 216 10.51 -16.00 6.76
C ARG A 216 9.05 -16.39 6.86
N GLY A 217 8.16 -15.45 6.62
CA GLY A 217 6.74 -15.74 6.73
C GLY A 217 5.88 -14.53 6.41
N GLY A 218 4.68 -14.51 6.97
CA GLY A 218 3.79 -13.40 6.72
C GLY A 218 2.64 -13.28 7.70
N PHE A 219 1.96 -12.14 7.61
CA PHE A 219 0.76 -11.79 8.36
C PHE A 219 -0.40 -11.65 7.39
N ARG A 220 -1.56 -12.21 7.77
CA ARG A 220 -2.82 -12.00 7.07
C ARG A 220 -3.85 -11.61 8.11
N MET A 221 -4.32 -10.38 8.04
CA MET A 221 -5.25 -9.82 9.02
C MET A 221 -6.32 -8.97 8.34
N SER A 222 -7.44 -8.81 9.03
CA SER A 222 -8.50 -7.89 8.65
C SER A 222 -8.81 -6.88 9.75
N ARG A 223 -9.34 -5.74 9.36
CA ARG A 223 -9.78 -4.67 10.26
C ARG A 223 -10.96 -5.16 11.10
N ARG A 224 -10.79 -5.11 12.42
CA ARG A 224 -11.80 -5.47 13.42
C ARG A 224 -12.82 -4.35 13.60
#